data_AF-A0A822DZC5-F1
#
_entry.id   AF-A0A822DZC5-F1
#
_cell.length_a   1.000
_cell.length_b   1.000
_cell.length_c   1.000
_cell.angle_alpha   90.00
_cell.angle_beta   90.00
_cell.angle_gamma   90.00
#
_symmetry.space_group_name_H-M   'P 1'
#
loop_
_entity.id
_entity.type
_entity.pdbx_description
1 polymer ?
#
loop_
_entity_poly.entity_id
_entity_poly.type
_entity_poly.pdbx_seq_one_letter_code
_entity_poly.pdbx_strand_id
1 'polypeptide(L)'
;YKHFHVSKDGTPLTGLIQDHVVAGTALTMRDRFFEKSDYQQLVYNAIGSHSRRKIRLLPPCIWKPKQLWSGKQIISTILLYIQPVKEASLNLDSKSKLSMKSWPSKPNATNIDLMADTDVIIRHGHLLSGLIDKAHCGATLASVVHCYYELYGKRCAADLVTAFFKIIYIIFT
;
A
#
# COMPACT_ATOMS: atom_id res chain seq x y z
N TYR A 1 11.26 30.52 -9.80
CA TYR A 1 12.40 29.89 -10.51
C TYR A 1 13.29 29.26 -9.45
N LYS A 2 13.66 27.98 -9.38
CA LYS A 2 13.66 26.77 -10.25
C LYS A 2 13.47 25.55 -9.32
N HIS A 3 12.97 24.36 -9.68
CA HIS A 3 12.30 23.82 -10.88
C HIS A 3 11.13 22.94 -10.40
N PHE A 4 10.10 22.75 -11.24
CA PHE A 4 9.17 21.59 -11.16
C PHE A 4 8.87 21.01 -12.56
N HIS A 5 9.63 21.43 -13.57
CA HIS A 5 9.55 21.05 -14.99
C HIS A 5 10.95 21.05 -15.60
N VAL A 6 11.10 20.32 -16.72
CA VAL A 6 12.30 19.96 -17.52
C VAL A 6 12.74 18.50 -17.23
N SER A 7 12.68 17.55 -18.17
CA SER A 7 12.17 17.60 -19.56
C SER A 7 11.72 16.23 -20.13
N LYS A 8 10.84 16.30 -21.13
CA LYS A 8 10.39 15.30 -22.12
C LYS A 8 9.35 14.20 -21.81
N ASP A 9 9.28 13.56 -20.63
CA ASP A 9 8.30 12.45 -20.43
C ASP A 9 7.35 12.57 -19.22
N GLY A 10 7.28 13.74 -18.57
CA GLY A 10 6.27 14.06 -17.54
C GLY A 10 6.24 13.19 -16.27
N THR A 11 7.08 12.16 -16.21
CA THR A 11 7.09 11.15 -15.14
C THR A 11 7.84 11.72 -13.93
N PRO A 12 7.21 11.87 -12.75
CA PRO A 12 7.82 12.60 -11.64
C PRO A 12 9.03 11.87 -11.03
N LEU A 13 10.14 12.60 -10.89
CA LEU A 13 11.42 12.14 -10.34
C LEU A 13 11.42 12.02 -8.80
N THR A 14 10.38 11.42 -8.24
CA THR A 14 10.27 11.00 -6.83
C THR A 14 9.72 9.56 -6.76
N GLY A 15 10.22 8.70 -7.64
CA GLY A 15 9.90 7.28 -7.65
C GLY A 15 10.76 6.49 -6.66
N LEU A 16 10.12 5.61 -5.90
CA LEU A 16 10.79 4.62 -5.04
C LEU A 16 11.88 3.85 -5.82
N ILE A 17 13.06 3.75 -5.19
CA ILE A 17 14.23 3.00 -5.66
C ILE A 17 13.85 1.51 -5.81
N GLN A 18 14.59 0.78 -6.65
CA GLN A 18 14.23 -0.55 -7.15
C GLN A 18 13.91 -1.57 -6.05
N ASP A 19 14.66 -1.57 -4.95
CA ASP A 19 14.48 -2.50 -3.82
C ASP A 19 13.15 -2.25 -3.09
N HIS A 20 12.76 -0.99 -2.94
CA HIS A 20 11.54 -0.59 -2.23
C HIS A 20 10.25 -1.18 -2.83
N VAL A 21 10.26 -1.44 -4.14
CA VAL A 21 9.16 -2.08 -4.87
C VAL A 21 8.95 -3.53 -4.43
N VAL A 22 10.05 -4.22 -4.14
CA VAL A 22 10.06 -5.62 -3.71
C VAL A 22 9.45 -5.74 -2.31
N ALA A 23 9.74 -4.81 -1.39
CA ALA A 23 9.10 -4.80 -0.06
C ALA A 23 7.58 -4.56 -0.10
N GLY A 24 7.09 -3.62 -0.93
CA GLY A 24 5.64 -3.39 -1.07
C GLY A 24 4.90 -4.65 -1.57
N THR A 25 5.50 -5.30 -2.55
CA THR A 25 5.03 -6.58 -3.12
C THR A 25 5.08 -7.68 -2.06
N ALA A 26 6.23 -7.86 -1.40
CA ALA A 26 6.45 -8.88 -0.40
C ALA A 26 5.52 -8.73 0.81
N LEU A 27 5.27 -7.50 1.28
CA LEU A 27 4.32 -7.17 2.32
C LEU A 27 2.90 -7.62 1.97
N THR A 28 2.45 -7.28 0.76
CA THR A 28 1.05 -7.47 0.35
C THR A 28 0.75 -8.86 -0.24
N MET A 29 1.76 -9.72 -0.34
CA MET A 29 1.66 -11.12 -0.76
C MET A 29 0.65 -11.91 0.07
N ARG A 30 -0.17 -12.75 -0.59
CA ARG A 30 -1.29 -13.50 0.03
C ARG A 30 -0.86 -14.35 1.22
N ASP A 31 0.28 -15.04 1.07
CA ASP A 31 0.76 -16.02 2.05
C ASP A 31 1.56 -15.36 3.21
N ARG A 32 1.56 -14.01 3.33
CA ARG A 32 2.21 -13.29 4.44
C ARG A 32 1.21 -12.79 5.47
N PHE A 33 1.36 -13.32 6.68
CA PHE A 33 0.58 -12.95 7.87
C PHE A 33 1.47 -12.41 8.99
N PHE A 34 0.89 -11.58 9.84
CA PHE A 34 1.55 -10.88 10.94
C PHE A 34 0.82 -11.13 12.25
N GLU A 35 1.57 -11.22 13.35
CA GLU A 35 0.97 -11.26 14.68
C GLU A 35 0.50 -9.87 15.11
N LYS A 36 -0.26 -9.81 16.21
CA LYS A 36 -0.82 -8.56 16.73
C LYS A 36 0.29 -7.53 17.04
N SER A 37 1.41 -7.97 17.61
CA SER A 37 2.60 -7.15 17.89
C SER A 37 3.14 -6.50 16.62
N ASP A 38 3.40 -7.31 15.60
CA ASP A 38 4.12 -6.91 14.40
C ASP A 38 3.23 -5.99 13.56
N TYR A 39 1.95 -6.35 13.43
CA TYR A 39 0.93 -5.50 12.82
C TYR A 39 0.84 -4.13 13.51
N GLN A 40 0.80 -4.09 14.85
CA GLN A 40 0.77 -2.83 15.61
C GLN A 40 2.05 -2.01 15.44
N GLN A 41 3.22 -2.66 15.49
CA GLN A 41 4.53 -2.01 15.35
C GLN A 41 4.73 -1.44 13.94
N LEU A 42 4.39 -2.19 12.90
CA LEU A 42 4.46 -1.74 11.50
C LEU A 42 3.54 -0.54 11.25
N VAL A 43 2.28 -0.60 11.71
CA VAL A 43 1.32 0.53 11.58
C VAL A 43 1.81 1.76 12.36
N TYR A 44 2.27 1.59 13.61
CA TYR A 44 2.74 2.69 14.44
C TYR A 44 3.97 3.38 13.84
N ASN A 45 4.94 2.61 13.36
CA ASN A 45 6.15 3.15 12.75
C ASN A 45 5.84 3.90 11.44
N ALA A 46 4.94 3.37 10.59
CA ALA A 46 4.50 4.03 9.36
C ALA A 46 3.97 5.44 9.64
N ILE A 47 3.01 5.53 10.58
CA ILE A 47 2.32 6.76 10.95
C ILE A 47 3.26 7.72 11.72
N GLY A 48 4.11 7.19 12.59
CA GLY A 48 5.09 7.93 13.39
C GLY A 48 4.51 8.59 14.66
N SER A 49 5.39 8.78 15.65
CA SER A 49 5.03 9.16 17.03
C SER A 49 4.36 10.54 17.18
N HIS A 50 4.53 11.47 16.23
CA HIS A 50 3.98 12.84 16.31
C HIS A 50 2.49 12.95 15.95
N SER A 51 1.80 11.83 15.81
CA SER A 51 0.42 11.77 15.33
C SER A 51 -0.61 12.08 16.43
N ARG A 52 -1.41 13.14 16.24
CA ARG A 52 -2.40 13.61 17.22
C ARG A 52 -3.75 12.88 17.19
N ARG A 53 -4.00 11.99 16.20
CA ARG A 53 -5.24 11.19 16.11
C ARG A 53 -5.02 9.80 16.69
N LYS A 54 -6.02 9.26 17.38
CA LYS A 54 -6.02 7.86 17.81
C LYS A 54 -6.04 6.93 16.60
N ILE A 55 -5.03 6.07 16.47
CA ILE A 55 -4.97 5.03 15.43
C ILE A 55 -6.11 4.03 15.69
N ARG A 56 -6.95 3.78 14.66
CA ARG A 56 -7.98 2.74 14.68
C ARG A 56 -7.45 1.52 13.96
N LEU A 57 -7.25 0.44 14.71
CA LEU A 57 -6.75 -0.83 14.18
C LEU A 57 -7.90 -1.66 13.59
N LEU A 58 -7.60 -2.49 12.59
CA LEU A 58 -8.54 -3.43 12.01
C LEU A 58 -8.60 -4.74 12.81
N PRO A 59 -9.73 -5.47 12.80
CA PRO A 59 -9.79 -6.82 13.35
C PRO A 59 -8.88 -7.79 12.56
N PRO A 60 -8.44 -8.90 13.16
CA PRO A 60 -7.63 -9.89 12.45
C PRO A 60 -8.43 -10.54 11.32
N CYS A 61 -7.74 -10.91 10.22
CA CYS A 61 -8.35 -11.65 9.12
C CYS A 61 -8.48 -13.15 9.43
N ILE A 62 -7.63 -13.70 10.32
CA ILE A 62 -7.71 -15.07 10.82
C ILE A 62 -7.83 -15.02 12.34
N TRP A 63 -8.81 -15.74 12.90
CA TRP A 63 -9.11 -15.72 14.34
C TRP A 63 -8.61 -16.95 15.09
N LYS A 64 -8.54 -18.11 14.41
CA LYS A 64 -8.13 -19.41 14.96
C LYS A 64 -7.19 -20.10 13.96
N PRO A 65 -6.18 -20.87 14.42
CA PRO A 65 -5.84 -21.13 15.82
C PRO A 65 -5.20 -19.92 16.52
N LYS A 66 -4.72 -18.92 15.77
CA LYS A 66 -4.10 -17.70 16.28
C LYS A 66 -4.70 -16.47 15.59
N GLN A 67 -4.71 -15.33 16.26
CA GLN A 67 -5.10 -14.05 15.65
C GLN A 67 -3.98 -13.55 14.73
N LEU A 68 -4.28 -13.42 13.44
CA LEU A 68 -3.33 -12.95 12.42
C LEU A 68 -3.94 -11.87 11.52
N TRP A 69 -3.08 -10.98 11.04
CA TRP A 69 -3.39 -9.90 10.12
C TRP A 69 -2.64 -10.08 8.80
N SER A 70 -3.21 -9.67 7.67
CA SER A 70 -2.50 -9.65 6.38
C SER A 70 -1.78 -8.31 6.15
N GLY A 71 -0.75 -8.30 5.31
CA GLY A 71 -0.10 -7.04 4.92
C GLY A 71 -1.04 -6.05 4.19
N LYS A 72 -2.08 -6.56 3.52
CA LYS A 72 -3.15 -5.73 2.94
C LYS A 72 -3.94 -4.97 4.03
N GLN A 73 -4.11 -5.54 5.22
CA GLN A 73 -4.72 -4.83 6.37
C GLN A 73 -3.79 -3.76 6.95
N ILE A 74 -2.46 -3.94 6.92
CA ILE A 74 -1.51 -2.89 7.30
C ILE A 74 -1.70 -1.67 6.40
N ILE A 75 -1.66 -1.86 5.08
CA ILE A 75 -1.89 -0.79 4.10
C ILE A 75 -3.27 -0.12 4.31
N SER A 76 -4.34 -0.91 4.45
CA SER A 76 -5.69 -0.41 4.71
C SER A 76 -5.77 0.46 5.97
N THR A 77 -5.08 0.07 7.04
CA THR A 77 -5.06 0.82 8.32
C THR A 77 -4.43 2.21 8.14
N ILE A 78 -3.39 2.31 7.32
CA ILE A 78 -2.67 3.57 7.04
C ILE A 78 -3.49 4.49 6.15
N LEU A 79 -4.11 3.93 5.10
CA LEU A 79 -5.03 4.65 4.22
C LEU A 79 -6.16 5.31 5.03
N LEU A 80 -6.88 4.51 5.83
CA LEU A 80 -7.95 4.99 6.71
C LEU A 80 -7.48 5.99 7.78
N TYR A 81 -6.23 5.90 8.23
CA TYR A 81 -5.68 6.82 9.20
C TYR A 81 -5.38 8.19 8.59
N ILE A 82 -4.73 8.21 7.42
CA ILE A 82 -4.31 9.43 6.72
C ILE A 82 -5.52 10.15 6.12
N GLN A 83 -6.54 9.41 5.69
CA GLN A 83 -7.81 9.98 5.25
C GLN A 83 -8.37 10.99 6.30
N PRO A 84 -8.76 12.21 5.89
CA PRO A 84 -9.44 13.16 6.77
C PRO A 84 -10.82 12.65 7.19
N VAL A 85 -11.21 12.88 8.45
CA VAL A 85 -12.39 12.25 9.08
C VAL A 85 -13.72 12.55 8.37
N LYS A 86 -13.81 13.66 7.63
CA LYS A 86 -15.03 14.12 6.96
C LYS A 86 -15.09 13.80 5.46
N GLU A 87 -14.02 13.24 4.90
CA GLU A 87 -13.92 12.99 3.45
C GLU A 87 -14.36 11.58 3.07
N ALA A 88 -14.85 11.42 1.84
CA ALA A 88 -15.20 10.12 1.30
C ALA A 88 -13.96 9.22 1.13
N SER A 89 -14.07 7.94 1.47
CA SER A 89 -12.97 6.98 1.35
C SER A 89 -12.70 6.58 -0.10
N LEU A 90 -11.41 6.39 -0.43
CA LEU A 90 -10.97 5.97 -1.76
C LEU A 90 -11.62 4.65 -2.21
N ASN A 91 -12.14 4.66 -3.45
CA ASN A 91 -12.39 3.48 -4.26
C ASN A 91 -11.45 3.55 -5.47
N LEU A 92 -10.72 2.47 -5.75
CA LEU A 92 -9.77 2.39 -6.87
C LEU A 92 -9.78 0.98 -7.44
N ASP A 93 -9.77 0.90 -8.77
CA ASP A 93 -9.44 -0.30 -9.53
C ASP A 93 -8.19 -0.02 -10.36
N SER A 94 -7.16 -0.83 -10.17
CA SER A 94 -5.87 -0.71 -10.84
C SER A 94 -5.28 -2.10 -11.10
N LYS A 95 -4.21 -2.18 -11.89
CA LYS A 95 -3.49 -3.43 -12.17
C LYS A 95 -2.02 -3.30 -11.79
N SER A 96 -1.50 -4.30 -11.08
CA SER A 96 -0.06 -4.46 -10.88
C SER A 96 0.64 -4.70 -12.21
N LYS A 97 1.87 -4.20 -12.33
CA LYS A 97 2.76 -4.43 -13.47
C LYS A 97 3.47 -5.79 -13.40
N LEU A 98 3.28 -6.55 -12.32
CA LEU A 98 3.76 -7.93 -12.21
C LEU A 98 2.97 -8.79 -13.21
N SER A 99 3.65 -9.21 -14.27
CA SER A 99 3.05 -10.05 -15.31
C SER A 99 2.68 -11.42 -14.74
N MET A 100 1.51 -11.95 -15.12
CA MET A 100 1.09 -13.31 -14.75
C MET A 100 2.13 -14.40 -15.08
N LYS A 101 3.07 -14.11 -16.00
CA LYS A 101 4.17 -14.99 -16.41
C LYS A 101 5.31 -15.12 -15.40
N SER A 102 5.43 -14.21 -14.42
CA SER A 102 6.52 -14.24 -13.42
C SER A 102 6.13 -14.92 -12.10
N TRP A 103 4.87 -15.32 -11.94
CA TRP A 103 4.50 -16.20 -10.83
C TRP A 103 4.91 -17.63 -11.22
N PRO A 104 5.73 -18.33 -10.41
CA PRO A 104 6.03 -19.73 -10.69
C PRO A 104 4.71 -20.50 -10.68
N SER A 105 4.45 -21.29 -11.71
CA SER A 105 3.21 -22.05 -11.88
C SER A 105 3.00 -22.99 -10.68
N LYS A 106 2.35 -22.50 -9.61
CA LYS A 106 1.83 -23.36 -8.54
C LYS A 106 0.89 -24.34 -9.26
N PRO A 107 1.09 -25.67 -9.17
CA PRO A 107 0.36 -26.64 -10.00
C PRO A 107 -1.17 -26.60 -9.81
N ASN A 108 -1.65 -25.94 -8.76
CA ASN A 108 -3.06 -25.74 -8.43
C ASN A 108 -3.49 -24.25 -8.39
N ALA A 109 -2.73 -23.29 -8.96
CA ALA A 109 -3.17 -21.89 -8.98
C ALA A 109 -4.42 -21.73 -9.87
N THR A 110 -5.53 -21.29 -9.27
CA THR A 110 -6.74 -20.98 -10.04
C THR A 110 -6.61 -19.62 -10.74
N ASN A 111 -7.45 -19.35 -11.76
CA ASN A 111 -7.53 -18.01 -12.34
C ASN A 111 -7.91 -16.94 -11.30
N ILE A 112 -8.67 -17.32 -10.25
CA ILE A 112 -9.01 -16.46 -9.12
C ILE A 112 -7.76 -16.13 -8.31
N ASP A 113 -6.88 -17.11 -8.06
CA ASP A 113 -5.63 -16.90 -7.33
C ASP A 113 -4.69 -15.93 -8.05
N LEU A 114 -4.66 -15.95 -9.38
CA LEU A 114 -3.82 -15.07 -10.19
C LEU A 114 -4.40 -13.65 -10.22
N MET A 115 -5.72 -13.51 -10.47
CA MET A 115 -6.40 -12.21 -10.44
C MET A 115 -6.28 -11.51 -9.09
N ALA A 116 -6.37 -12.25 -7.98
CA ALA A 116 -6.31 -11.70 -6.63
C ALA A 116 -4.92 -11.14 -6.22
N ASP A 117 -3.88 -11.39 -7.01
CA ASP A 117 -2.55 -10.78 -6.85
C ASP A 117 -2.22 -9.72 -7.93
N THR A 118 -2.85 -9.77 -9.12
CA THR A 118 -2.65 -8.75 -10.16
C THR A 118 -3.60 -7.56 -10.08
N ASP A 119 -4.88 -7.78 -9.74
CA ASP A 119 -5.89 -6.73 -9.75
C ASP A 119 -5.94 -6.05 -8.37
N VAL A 120 -5.50 -4.79 -8.34
CA VAL A 120 -5.43 -3.95 -7.14
C VAL A 120 -6.77 -3.27 -6.94
N ILE A 121 -7.53 -3.78 -5.97
CA ILE A 121 -8.89 -3.34 -5.67
C ILE A 121 -8.89 -2.70 -4.29
N ILE A 122 -9.15 -1.39 -4.23
CA ILE A 122 -9.40 -0.65 -3.00
C ILE A 122 -10.89 -0.28 -2.96
N ARG A 123 -11.55 -0.56 -1.83
CA ARG A 123 -12.93 -0.13 -1.58
C ARG A 123 -13.06 0.44 -0.18
N HIS A 124 -13.69 1.62 -0.08
CA HIS A 124 -13.82 2.37 1.16
C HIS A 124 -12.48 2.50 1.95
N GLY A 125 -11.36 2.70 1.24
CA GLY A 125 -10.02 2.78 1.85
C GLY A 125 -9.40 1.44 2.27
N HIS A 126 -10.10 0.33 2.12
CA HIS A 126 -9.58 -1.02 2.36
C HIS A 126 -8.99 -1.62 1.08
N LEU A 127 -7.74 -2.08 1.14
CA LEU A 127 -7.10 -2.87 0.09
C LEU A 127 -7.59 -4.33 0.18
N LEU A 128 -8.42 -4.73 -0.76
CA LEU A 128 -9.06 -6.06 -0.79
C LEU A 128 -8.24 -7.08 -1.59
N SER A 129 -7.65 -6.64 -2.71
CA SER A 129 -6.98 -7.50 -3.70
C SER A 129 -5.72 -6.82 -4.22
N GLY A 130 -4.81 -7.62 -4.77
CA GLY A 130 -3.64 -7.18 -5.54
C GLY A 130 -2.37 -6.93 -4.73
N LEU A 131 -1.25 -6.91 -5.44
CA LEU A 131 0.09 -6.59 -4.92
C LEU A 131 0.41 -5.10 -5.12
N ILE A 132 0.90 -4.47 -4.06
CA ILE A 132 1.28 -3.05 -4.08
C ILE A 132 2.72 -2.90 -4.58
N ASP A 133 2.86 -2.44 -5.82
CA ASP A 133 4.13 -2.26 -6.52
C ASP A 133 4.51 -0.78 -6.75
N LYS A 134 5.53 -0.54 -7.59
CA LYS A 134 6.03 0.80 -7.94
C LYS A 134 4.96 1.71 -8.53
N ALA A 135 4.01 1.17 -9.29
CA ALA A 135 2.95 1.94 -9.92
C ALA A 135 1.94 2.45 -8.88
N HIS A 136 1.85 1.82 -7.71
CA HIS A 136 0.87 2.13 -6.67
C HIS A 136 1.43 3.06 -5.58
N CYS A 137 2.70 2.89 -5.21
CA CYS A 137 3.38 3.73 -4.21
C CYS A 137 4.16 4.92 -4.79
N GLY A 138 4.48 4.91 -6.09
CA GLY A 138 5.20 5.99 -6.76
C GLY A 138 4.31 7.13 -7.24
N ALA A 139 4.92 8.20 -7.71
CA ALA A 139 4.26 9.33 -8.35
C ALA A 139 3.77 9.03 -9.79
N THR A 140 3.26 7.83 -10.04
CA THR A 140 2.63 7.48 -11.33
C THR A 140 1.21 8.03 -11.39
N LEU A 141 0.73 8.45 -12.56
CA LEU A 141 -0.67 8.83 -12.74
C LEU A 141 -1.59 7.67 -12.31
N ALA A 142 -2.70 7.98 -11.63
CA ALA A 142 -3.63 6.99 -11.05
C ALA A 142 -3.03 6.01 -10.01
N SER A 143 -1.84 6.29 -9.46
CA SER A 143 -1.35 5.59 -8.27
C SER A 143 -2.22 5.88 -7.03
N VAL A 144 -2.11 5.06 -5.98
CA VAL A 144 -2.82 5.31 -4.71
C VAL A 144 -2.40 6.67 -4.12
N VAL A 145 -1.12 7.03 -4.27
CA VAL A 145 -0.59 8.34 -3.88
C VAL A 145 -1.19 9.49 -4.71
N HIS A 146 -1.32 9.30 -6.02
CA HIS A 146 -1.96 10.28 -6.91
C HIS A 146 -3.43 10.47 -6.53
N CYS A 147 -4.18 9.41 -6.30
CA CYS A 147 -5.57 9.49 -5.83
C CYS A 147 -5.68 10.20 -4.46
N TYR A 148 -4.74 9.98 -3.54
CA TYR A 148 -4.70 10.70 -2.26
C TYR A 148 -4.36 12.20 -2.42
N TYR A 149 -3.57 12.55 -3.43
CA TYR A 149 -3.28 13.95 -3.77
C TYR A 149 -4.53 14.65 -4.31
N GLU A 150 -5.24 14.03 -5.25
CA GLU A 150 -6.45 14.59 -5.85
C GLU A 150 -7.61 14.68 -4.85
N LEU A 151 -7.83 13.65 -4.03
CA LEU A 151 -8.96 13.62 -3.08
C LEU A 151 -8.72 14.42 -1.80
N TYR A 152 -7.50 14.42 -1.26
CA TYR A 152 -7.22 14.95 0.09
C TYR A 152 -6.07 15.97 0.13
N GLY A 153 -5.55 16.35 -1.04
CA GLY A 153 -4.51 17.36 -1.19
C GLY A 153 -3.09 16.91 -0.88
N LYS A 154 -2.15 17.81 -1.23
CA LYS A 154 -0.69 17.60 -1.17
C LYS A 154 -0.16 17.03 0.16
N ARG A 155 -0.73 17.45 1.29
CA ARG A 155 -0.27 17.02 2.62
C ARG A 155 -0.53 15.54 2.87
N CYS A 156 -1.76 15.09 2.63
CA CYS A 156 -2.16 13.70 2.82
C CYS A 156 -1.38 12.75 1.89
N ALA A 157 -1.10 13.18 0.65
CA ALA A 157 -0.24 12.43 -0.26
C ALA A 157 1.22 12.33 0.24
N ALA A 158 1.80 13.41 0.77
CA ALA A 158 3.16 13.41 1.33
C ALA A 158 3.26 12.54 2.60
N ASP A 159 2.23 12.58 3.46
CA ASP A 159 2.13 11.71 4.65
C ASP A 159 2.02 10.24 4.23
N LEU A 160 1.27 9.91 3.17
CA LEU A 160 1.12 8.54 2.65
C LEU A 160 2.42 8.00 2.04
N VAL A 161 3.11 8.80 1.22
CA VAL A 161 4.44 8.47 0.68
C VAL A 161 5.42 8.18 1.82
N THR A 162 5.44 9.05 2.84
CA THR A 162 6.27 8.88 4.03
C THR A 162 5.97 7.58 4.77
N ALA A 163 4.69 7.24 4.95
CA ALA A 163 4.27 5.99 5.61
C ALA A 163 4.71 4.73 4.83
N PHE A 164 4.59 4.75 3.50
CA PHE A 164 5.07 3.64 2.64
C PHE A 164 6.59 3.48 2.73
N PHE A 165 7.37 4.56 2.63
CA PHE A 165 8.83 4.50 2.75
C PHE A 165 9.29 3.86 4.08
N LYS A 166 8.68 4.24 5.21
CA LYS A 166 9.06 3.69 6.53
C LYS A 166 8.78 2.19 6.66
N ILE A 167 7.61 1.73 6.19
CA ILE A 167 7.29 0.30 6.22
C ILE A 167 8.25 -0.51 5.36
N ILE A 168 8.51 -0.01 4.16
CA ILE A 168 9.43 -0.64 3.21
C ILE A 168 10.82 -0.80 3.84
N TYR A 169 11.32 0.23 4.52
CA TYR A 169 12.60 0.19 5.22
C TYR A 169 12.63 -0.89 6.32
N ILE A 170 11.59 -0.97 7.14
CA ILE A 170 11.48 -1.94 8.25
C ILE A 170 11.40 -3.39 7.76
N ILE A 171 10.83 -3.64 6.58
CA ILE A 171 10.71 -5.01 6.03
C ILE A 171 12.04 -5.52 5.44
N PHE A 172 13.00 -4.63 5.20
CA PHE A 172 14.35 -4.94 4.70
C PHE A 172 15.44 -4.97 5.78
N THR A 173 15.11 -4.63 7.04
CA THR A 173 16.07 -4.54 8.15
C THR A 173 15.78 -5.61 9.19
#